data_AF-A0A924YQ53-F1
#
_entry.id   AF-A0A924YQ53-F1
#
_cell.length_a   1.000
_cell.length_b   1.000
_cell.length_c   1.000
_cell.angle_alpha   90.00
_cell.angle_beta   90.00
_cell.angle_gamma   90.00
#
_symmetry.space_group_name_H-M   'P 1'
#
loop_
_entity.id
_entity.type
_entity.pdbx_description
1 polymer ?
#
loop_
_entity_poly.entity_id
_entity_poly.type
_entity_poly.pdbx_seq_one_letter_code
_entity_poly.pdbx_strand_id
1 'polypeptide(L)'
;MVEPETRPSLVLRLREARDQQAWTEFVALYEPLLLRLMRQRGLQEADARDVTQQVIVAVCQAVERWESDGREASFRRWLFAIARKLALKFVQRGCSQQGVTKRGVGGTDMLELLERLPEPEHRTVSAFDDEYRNEVFRWAAERVRSEFRDSTWQAFWRTCVLKEPIDEVATAIGLTIGNVYVARSRVIARLRQVVQEFEADHDAL
;
A
#
# COMPACT_ATOMS: atom_id res chain seq x y z
N MET A 1 -13.15 -8.04 -11.34
CA MET A 1 -12.38 -6.92 -10.73
C MET A 1 -11.09 -7.57 -10.28
N VAL A 2 -9.97 -7.30 -10.93
CA VAL A 2 -8.69 -7.95 -10.59
C VAL A 2 -8.11 -7.13 -9.44
N GLU A 3 -8.04 -7.72 -8.26
CA GLU A 3 -7.34 -7.14 -7.12
C GLU A 3 -5.86 -7.01 -7.46
N PRO A 4 -5.20 -5.87 -7.17
CA PRO A 4 -3.77 -5.73 -7.44
C PRO A 4 -3.05 -6.77 -6.59
N GLU A 5 -2.27 -7.65 -7.22
CA GLU A 5 -1.54 -8.73 -6.57
C GLU A 5 -0.21 -8.19 -6.07
N THR A 6 0.03 -8.18 -4.76
CA THR A 6 1.42 -8.09 -4.29
C THR A 6 2.09 -9.41 -4.62
N ARG A 7 2.69 -9.50 -5.81
CA ARG A 7 3.29 -10.72 -6.32
C ARG A 7 4.61 -11.05 -5.59
N PRO A 8 5.03 -12.33 -5.57
CA PRO A 8 6.17 -12.84 -4.79
C PRO A 8 7.51 -12.13 -5.03
N SER A 9 7.67 -11.46 -6.17
CA SER A 9 8.89 -10.85 -6.68
C SER A 9 9.44 -9.71 -5.81
N LEU A 10 8.59 -8.76 -5.37
CA LEU A 10 9.00 -7.70 -4.45
C LEU A 10 9.43 -8.27 -3.09
N VAL A 11 8.72 -9.31 -2.61
CA VAL A 11 9.00 -9.93 -1.32
C VAL A 11 10.30 -10.73 -1.35
N LEU A 12 10.57 -11.41 -2.47
CA LEU A 12 11.83 -12.11 -2.73
C LEU A 12 13.00 -11.12 -2.76
N ARG A 13 12.87 -9.99 -3.45
CA ARG A 13 13.91 -8.94 -3.50
C ARG A 13 14.12 -8.25 -2.16
N LEU A 14 13.07 -8.08 -1.35
CA LEU A 14 13.20 -7.56 0.03
C LEU A 14 13.99 -8.49 0.97
N ARG A 15 14.11 -9.80 0.68
CA ARG A 15 15.00 -10.70 1.42
C ARG A 15 16.47 -10.36 1.20
N GLU A 16 16.80 -9.73 0.06
CA GLU A 16 18.14 -9.23 -0.18
C GLU A 16 18.29 -7.85 0.44
N ALA A 17 18.82 -7.79 1.66
CA ALA A 17 19.04 -6.54 2.40
C ALA A 17 19.89 -5.49 1.65
N ARG A 18 20.59 -5.88 0.57
CA ARG A 18 21.39 -5.01 -0.29
C ARG A 18 20.61 -4.36 -1.43
N ASP A 19 19.39 -4.80 -1.73
CA ASP A 19 18.55 -4.22 -2.77
C ASP A 19 17.89 -2.93 -2.27
N GLN A 20 18.67 -1.86 -2.25
CA GLN A 20 18.24 -0.54 -1.80
C GLN A 20 17.09 0.03 -2.65
N GLN A 21 16.99 -0.39 -3.92
CA GLN A 21 15.91 0.03 -4.80
C GLN A 21 14.59 -0.60 -4.38
N ALA A 22 14.55 -1.92 -4.14
CA ALA A 22 13.37 -2.61 -3.64
C ALA A 22 12.88 -2.04 -2.29
N TRP A 23 13.80 -1.69 -1.39
CA TRP A 23 13.46 -1.03 -0.13
C TRP A 23 12.90 0.38 -0.32
N THR A 24 13.46 1.16 -1.24
CA THR A 24 12.96 2.51 -1.55
C THR A 24 11.54 2.46 -2.11
N GLU A 25 11.29 1.51 -3.01
CA GLU A 25 9.99 1.26 -3.62
C GLU A 25 8.96 0.75 -2.61
N PHE A 26 9.36 -0.17 -1.73
CA PHE A 26 8.54 -0.65 -0.63
C PHE A 26 8.13 0.49 0.32
N VAL A 27 9.08 1.31 0.76
CA VAL A 27 8.80 2.43 1.66
C VAL A 27 7.88 3.46 0.98
N ALA A 28 8.17 3.83 -0.27
CA ALA A 28 7.35 4.78 -1.02
C ALA A 28 5.88 4.34 -1.16
N LEU A 29 5.63 3.03 -1.28
CA LEU A 29 4.29 2.48 -1.39
C LEU A 29 3.60 2.30 -0.03
N TYR A 30 4.30 1.68 0.94
CA TYR A 30 3.67 1.22 2.18
C TYR A 30 3.72 2.24 3.32
N GLU A 31 4.67 3.18 3.34
CA GLU A 31 4.74 4.19 4.41
C GLU A 31 3.48 5.09 4.46
N PRO A 32 3.00 5.69 3.34
CA PRO A 32 1.78 6.51 3.38
C PRO A 32 0.52 5.72 3.74
N LEU A 33 0.49 4.44 3.36
CA LEU A 33 -0.57 3.50 3.73
C LEU A 33 -0.58 3.21 5.23
N LEU A 34 0.57 2.84 5.78
CA LEU A 34 0.73 2.55 7.21
C LEU A 34 0.42 3.79 8.06
N LEU A 35 0.89 4.98 7.66
CA LEU A 35 0.61 6.23 8.37
C LEU A 35 -0.89 6.52 8.47
N ARG A 36 -1.65 6.37 7.38
CA ARG A 36 -3.10 6.59 7.42
C ARG A 36 -3.81 5.52 8.24
N LEU A 37 -3.39 4.26 8.13
CA LEU A 37 -3.92 3.19 8.96
C LEU A 37 -3.73 3.49 10.46
N MET A 38 -2.55 3.98 10.85
CA MET A 38 -2.30 4.37 12.25
C MET A 38 -3.17 5.55 12.69
N ARG A 39 -3.33 6.57 11.83
CA ARG A 39 -4.19 7.73 12.11
C ARG A 39 -5.67 7.37 12.21
N GLN A 40 -6.16 6.47 11.36
CA GLN A 40 -7.54 5.95 11.45
C GLN A 40 -7.79 5.20 12.76
N ARG A 41 -6.75 4.62 13.37
CA ARG A 41 -6.81 3.99 14.69
C ARG A 41 -6.66 4.97 15.85
N GLY A 42 -6.65 6.28 15.58
CA GLY A 42 -6.65 7.33 16.59
C GLY A 42 -5.27 7.70 17.13
N LEU A 43 -4.17 7.25 16.50
CA LEU A 43 -2.83 7.68 16.89
C LEU A 43 -2.59 9.12 16.44
N GLN A 44 -1.97 9.91 17.30
CA GLN A 44 -1.45 11.24 16.93
C GLN A 44 -0.32 11.12 15.90
N GLU A 45 -0.07 12.18 15.13
CA GLU A 45 0.89 12.19 14.03
C GLU A 45 2.29 11.66 14.41
N ALA A 46 2.81 12.07 15.57
CA ALA A 46 4.12 11.62 16.05
C ALA A 46 4.16 10.12 16.34
N ASP A 47 3.10 9.60 16.96
CA ASP A 47 2.98 8.19 17.31
C ASP A 47 2.71 7.33 16.08
N ALA A 48 1.91 7.83 15.14
CA ALA A 48 1.67 7.18 13.86
C ALA A 48 2.98 6.98 13.09
N ARG A 49 3.86 8.00 13.05
CA ARG A 49 5.18 7.90 12.41
C ARG A 49 6.10 6.91 13.12
N ASP A 50 6.17 6.96 14.45
CA ASP A 50 6.97 6.02 15.24
C ASP A 50 6.53 4.57 15.03
N VAL A 51 5.21 4.32 15.07
CA VAL A 51 4.67 2.98 14.82
C VAL A 51 4.92 2.54 13.38
N THR A 52 4.73 3.40 12.38
CA THR A 52 5.05 3.08 10.98
C THR A 52 6.51 2.71 10.80
N GLN A 53 7.43 3.46 11.40
CA GLN A 53 8.86 3.14 11.36
C GLN A 53 9.15 1.79 12.02
N GLN A 54 8.53 1.50 13.17
CA GLN A 54 8.66 0.20 13.83
C GLN A 54 8.13 -0.96 12.96
N VAL A 55 7.05 -0.73 12.20
CA VAL A 55 6.55 -1.72 11.24
C VAL A 55 7.58 -1.98 10.16
N ILE A 56 8.15 -0.93 9.55
CA ILE A 56 9.16 -1.08 8.49
C ILE A 56 10.38 -1.85 9.02
N VAL A 57 10.88 -1.49 10.20
CA VAL A 57 12.01 -2.20 10.84
C VAL A 57 11.66 -3.66 11.13
N ALA A 58 10.45 -3.94 11.63
CA ALA A 58 9.99 -5.30 11.88
C ALA A 58 9.93 -6.12 10.59
N VAL A 59 9.49 -5.51 9.48
CA VAL A 59 9.49 -6.13 8.16
C VAL A 59 10.92 -6.43 7.72
N CYS A 60 11.86 -5.49 7.82
CA CYS A 60 13.28 -5.73 7.51
C CYS A 60 13.86 -6.93 8.26
N GLN A 61 13.50 -7.10 9.53
CA GLN A 61 14.04 -8.18 10.37
C GLN A 61 13.39 -9.54 10.12
N ALA A 62 12.15 -9.54 9.64
CA ALA A 62 11.34 -10.76 9.54
C ALA A 62 11.10 -11.22 8.09
N VAL A 63 11.35 -10.37 7.09
CA VAL A 63 11.15 -10.70 5.68
C VAL A 63 12.04 -11.84 5.21
N GLU A 64 13.26 -11.96 5.74
CA GLU A 64 14.18 -13.08 5.45
C GLU A 64 13.58 -14.45 5.83
N ARG A 65 12.79 -14.49 6.91
CA ARG A 65 12.17 -15.70 7.45
C ARG A 65 10.73 -15.90 7.00
N TRP A 66 10.15 -14.91 6.31
CA TRP A 66 8.77 -14.96 5.88
C TRP A 66 8.61 -15.97 4.74
N GLU A 67 7.64 -16.86 4.82
CA GLU A 67 7.28 -17.78 3.74
C GLU A 67 5.85 -17.52 3.26
N SER A 68 5.61 -17.69 1.96
CA SER A 68 4.27 -17.54 1.39
C SER A 68 3.38 -18.70 1.84
N ASP A 69 2.18 -18.39 2.32
CA ASP A 69 1.17 -19.38 2.72
C ASP A 69 0.41 -19.99 1.52
N GLY A 70 0.83 -19.70 0.29
CA GLY A 70 0.22 -20.18 -0.95
C GLY A 70 -1.16 -19.59 -1.26
N ARG A 71 -1.69 -18.73 -0.39
CA ARG A 71 -2.95 -18.01 -0.59
C ARG A 71 -2.68 -16.62 -1.18
N GLU A 72 -3.66 -16.06 -1.86
CA GLU A 72 -3.56 -14.70 -2.40
C GLU A 72 -3.22 -13.67 -1.31
N ALA A 73 -2.47 -12.63 -1.69
CA ALA A 73 -2.10 -11.53 -0.81
C ALA A 73 -1.37 -11.94 0.49
N SER A 74 -0.65 -13.08 0.48
CA SER A 74 0.04 -13.65 1.64
C SER A 74 0.94 -12.63 2.37
N PHE A 75 1.75 -11.89 1.62
CA PHE A 75 2.62 -10.87 2.17
C PHE A 75 1.87 -9.67 2.75
N ARG A 76 0.81 -9.18 2.07
CA ARG A 76 0.00 -8.07 2.59
C ARG A 76 -0.71 -8.43 3.88
N ARG A 77 -1.27 -9.64 3.95
CA ARG A 77 -1.91 -10.15 5.17
C ARG A 77 -0.89 -10.26 6.30
N TRP A 78 0.33 -10.71 6.01
CA TRP A 78 1.42 -10.74 6.97
C TRP A 78 1.84 -9.34 7.44
N LEU A 79 2.14 -8.41 6.52
CA LEU A 79 2.47 -7.02 6.83
C LEU A 79 1.37 -6.35 7.67
N PHE A 80 0.11 -6.60 7.32
CA PHE A 80 -1.03 -6.09 8.08
C PHE A 80 -1.08 -6.64 9.50
N ALA A 81 -0.78 -7.92 9.68
CA ALA A 81 -0.71 -8.55 11.00
C ALA A 81 0.38 -7.88 11.86
N ILE A 82 1.55 -7.55 11.27
CA ILE A 82 2.60 -6.77 11.93
C ILE A 82 2.09 -5.38 12.35
N ALA A 83 1.53 -4.64 11.38
CA ALA A 83 1.04 -3.28 11.59
C ALA A 83 -0.06 -3.19 12.65
N ARG A 84 -1.03 -4.12 12.63
CA ARG A 84 -2.10 -4.19 13.63
C ARG A 84 -1.55 -4.46 15.01
N LYS A 85 -0.60 -5.40 15.14
CA LYS A 85 -0.04 -5.73 16.45
C LYS A 85 0.74 -4.57 17.06
N LEU A 86 1.55 -3.89 16.27
CA LEU A 86 2.29 -2.71 16.73
C LEU A 86 1.36 -1.55 17.10
N ALA A 87 0.32 -1.30 16.31
CA ALA A 87 -0.71 -0.31 16.65
C ALA A 87 -1.41 -0.64 17.98
N LEU A 88 -1.86 -1.88 18.18
CA LEU A 88 -2.53 -2.33 19.40
C LEU A 88 -1.61 -2.23 20.62
N LYS A 89 -0.33 -2.63 20.48
CA LYS A 89 0.67 -2.52 21.55
C LYS A 89 0.91 -1.06 21.94
N PHE A 90 0.94 -0.16 20.95
CA PHE A 90 1.07 1.27 21.20
C PHE A 90 -0.11 1.82 22.01
N VAL A 91 -1.34 1.49 21.60
CA VAL A 91 -2.56 1.90 22.33
C VAL A 91 -2.61 1.30 23.74
N GLN A 92 -2.28 0.01 23.90
CA GLN A 92 -2.22 -0.64 25.21
C GLN A 92 -1.18 -0.01 26.14
N ARG A 93 -0.02 0.40 25.60
CA ARG A 93 1.00 1.12 26.36
C ARG A 93 0.53 2.52 26.74
N GLY A 94 -0.17 3.23 25.85
CA GLY A 94 -0.79 4.53 26.16
C GLY A 94 -1.82 4.44 27.28
N CYS A 95 -2.62 3.36 27.34
CA CYS A 95 -3.60 3.14 28.41
C CYS A 95 -2.98 2.67 29.73
N SER A 96 -1.84 1.98 29.71
CA SER A 96 -1.13 1.51 30.92
C SER A 96 -0.10 2.49 31.47
N GLN A 97 0.19 3.61 30.80
CA GLN A 97 1.26 4.54 31.18
C GLN A 97 0.74 5.92 31.64
N GLN A 98 0.07 5.93 32.79
CA GLN A 98 0.47 6.89 33.83
C GLN A 98 1.74 6.35 34.50
N GLY A 99 2.89 6.51 33.84
CA GLY A 99 4.20 6.18 34.39
C GLY A 99 4.97 5.08 33.64
N VAL A 100 6.29 5.27 33.55
CA VAL A 100 7.31 4.32 33.05
C VAL A 100 7.63 4.43 31.54
N THR A 101 8.56 5.35 31.25
CA THR A 101 9.62 5.31 30.21
C THR A 101 9.36 4.54 28.91
N LYS A 102 9.39 5.27 27.79
CA LYS A 102 9.52 4.77 26.40
C LYS A 102 10.74 3.84 26.26
N ARG A 103 10.56 2.54 26.54
CA ARG A 103 11.58 1.52 26.26
C ARG A 103 11.40 1.09 24.80
N GLY A 104 12.37 1.45 23.96
CA GLY A 104 12.41 1.03 22.56
C GLY A 104 12.32 -0.49 22.46
N VAL A 105 11.45 -0.98 21.59
CA VAL A 105 11.33 -2.41 21.30
C VAL A 105 12.55 -2.79 20.48
N GLY A 106 13.46 -3.60 21.04
CA GLY A 106 14.60 -4.14 20.30
C GLY A 106 14.16 -5.16 19.25
N GLY A 107 15.05 -5.51 18.31
CA GLY A 107 14.72 -6.44 17.22
C GLY A 107 14.34 -7.85 17.68
N THR A 108 14.91 -8.33 18.80
CA THR A 108 14.58 -9.66 19.37
C THR A 108 13.16 -9.71 19.95
N ASP A 109 12.74 -8.65 20.65
CA ASP A 109 11.38 -8.50 21.17
C ASP A 109 10.33 -8.42 20.04
N MET A 110 10.76 -8.06 18.83
CA MET A 110 9.91 -7.91 17.65
C MET A 110 9.67 -9.26 16.97
N LEU A 111 10.71 -10.08 16.81
CA LEU A 111 10.61 -11.41 16.20
C LEU A 111 9.76 -12.38 17.03
N GLU A 112 9.94 -12.44 18.35
CA GLU A 112 9.08 -13.25 19.24
C GLU A 112 7.61 -12.78 19.22
N LEU A 113 7.40 -11.51 18.92
CA LEU A 113 6.07 -10.93 18.76
C LEU A 113 5.41 -11.45 17.48
N LEU A 114 6.15 -11.66 16.40
CA LEU A 114 5.61 -12.15 15.13
C LEU A 114 5.24 -13.63 15.16
N GLU A 115 5.91 -14.43 15.99
CA GLU A 115 5.61 -15.87 16.13
C GLU A 115 4.27 -16.14 16.85
N ARG A 116 3.71 -15.14 17.55
CA ARG A 116 2.46 -15.25 18.33
C ARG A 116 1.27 -14.57 17.64
N LEU A 117 1.17 -14.65 16.32
CA LEU A 117 0.09 -13.98 15.55
C LEU A 117 -1.17 -14.84 15.47
N PRO A 118 -2.33 -14.39 16.00
CA PRO A 118 -3.63 -14.92 15.59
C PRO A 118 -3.97 -14.44 14.16
N GLU A 119 -4.74 -15.24 13.40
CA GLU A 119 -5.20 -14.83 12.07
C GLU A 119 -6.05 -13.53 12.16
N PRO A 120 -5.84 -12.57 11.25
CA PRO A 120 -6.58 -11.32 11.26
C PRO A 120 -8.07 -11.53 10.92
N GLU A 121 -8.95 -10.80 11.60
CA GLU A 121 -10.39 -10.79 11.30
C GLU A 121 -10.66 -10.27 9.87
N HIS A 122 -11.52 -10.97 9.11
CA HIS A 122 -11.85 -10.68 7.71
C HIS A 122 -12.22 -9.21 7.43
N ARG A 123 -12.98 -8.54 8.32
CA ARG A 123 -13.38 -7.13 8.11
C ARG A 123 -12.20 -6.17 8.06
N THR A 124 -11.16 -6.44 8.85
CA THR A 124 -9.99 -5.54 8.91
C THR A 124 -9.03 -5.75 7.75
N VAL A 125 -9.02 -6.95 7.17
CA VAL A 125 -8.29 -7.25 5.93
C VAL A 125 -8.92 -6.46 4.76
N SER A 126 -10.25 -6.51 4.62
CA SER A 126 -10.96 -5.82 3.54
C SER A 126 -10.74 -4.29 3.53
N ALA A 127 -10.82 -3.62 4.68
CA ALA A 127 -10.63 -2.16 4.75
C ALA A 127 -9.19 -1.75 4.37
N PHE A 128 -8.20 -2.56 4.75
CA PHE A 128 -6.81 -2.33 4.36
C PHE A 128 -6.58 -2.62 2.87
N ASP A 129 -7.22 -3.64 2.30
CA ASP A 129 -7.12 -3.93 0.87
C ASP A 129 -7.70 -2.81 0.02
N ASP A 130 -8.76 -2.15 0.49
CA ASP A 130 -9.32 -0.97 -0.16
C ASP A 130 -8.37 0.24 -0.05
N GLU A 131 -7.77 0.47 1.11
CA GLU A 131 -6.83 1.56 1.29
C GLU A 131 -5.52 1.34 0.52
N TYR A 132 -5.05 0.10 0.45
CA TYR A 132 -3.94 -0.33 -0.40
C TYR A 132 -4.27 -0.11 -1.87
N ARG A 133 -5.44 -0.55 -2.34
CA ARG A 133 -5.91 -0.30 -3.71
C ARG A 133 -5.91 1.19 -4.04
N ASN A 134 -6.40 2.02 -3.13
CA ASN A 134 -6.43 3.47 -3.29
C ASN A 134 -5.01 4.07 -3.34
N GLU A 135 -4.07 3.54 -2.56
CA GLU A 135 -2.69 4.04 -2.56
C GLU A 135 -1.88 3.60 -3.77
N VAL A 136 -1.98 2.33 -4.16
CA VAL A 136 -1.42 1.84 -5.42
C VAL A 136 -1.98 2.66 -6.59
N PHE A 137 -3.29 2.93 -6.58
CA PHE A 137 -3.91 3.79 -7.58
C PHE A 137 -3.32 5.21 -7.56
N ARG A 138 -3.17 5.84 -6.39
CA ARG A 138 -2.61 7.19 -6.30
C ARG A 138 -1.16 7.22 -6.77
N TRP A 139 -0.35 6.27 -6.31
CA TRP A 139 1.05 6.13 -6.70
C TRP A 139 1.19 5.96 -8.22
N ALA A 140 0.39 5.06 -8.81
CA ALA A 140 0.40 4.85 -10.26
C ALA A 140 -0.13 6.08 -11.01
N ALA A 141 -1.18 6.73 -10.51
CA ALA A 141 -1.75 7.93 -11.10
C ALA A 141 -0.76 9.10 -11.13
N GLU A 142 0.04 9.28 -10.09
CA GLU A 142 1.03 10.35 -10.02
C GLU A 142 2.14 10.19 -11.07
N ARG A 143 2.57 8.95 -11.34
CA ARG A 143 3.57 8.62 -12.36
C ARG A 143 3.02 8.71 -13.78
N VAL A 144 1.80 8.20 -13.97
CA VAL A 144 1.18 8.08 -15.30
C VAL A 144 0.61 9.41 -15.79
N ARG A 145 0.23 10.32 -14.88
CA ARG A 145 -0.38 11.62 -15.24
C ARG A 145 0.44 12.40 -16.27
N SER A 146 1.76 12.47 -16.10
CA SER A 146 2.64 13.22 -17.01
C SER A 146 2.81 12.60 -18.40
N GLU A 147 2.43 11.33 -18.58
CA GLU A 147 2.55 10.63 -19.86
C GLU A 147 1.38 10.91 -20.81
N PHE A 148 0.28 11.47 -20.31
CA PHE A 148 -0.92 11.74 -21.08
C PHE A 148 -1.12 13.24 -21.35
N ARG A 149 -1.75 13.55 -22.49
CA ARG A 149 -2.29 14.88 -22.74
C ARG A 149 -3.34 15.22 -21.69
N ASP A 150 -3.40 16.49 -21.27
CA ASP A 150 -4.33 16.94 -20.24
C ASP A 150 -5.79 16.59 -20.56
N SER A 151 -6.23 16.75 -21.82
CA SER A 151 -7.60 16.37 -22.24
C SER A 151 -7.91 14.88 -22.05
N THR A 152 -6.95 13.98 -22.33
CA THR A 152 -7.10 12.53 -22.12
C THR A 152 -7.15 12.21 -20.63
N TRP A 153 -6.30 12.86 -19.83
CA TRP A 153 -6.27 12.69 -18.39
C TRP A 153 -7.55 13.19 -17.74
N GLN A 154 -8.03 14.38 -18.11
CA GLN A 154 -9.27 14.98 -17.63
C GLN A 154 -10.49 14.12 -17.99
N ALA A 155 -10.54 13.58 -19.22
CA ALA A 155 -11.61 12.68 -19.65
C ALA A 155 -11.66 11.42 -18.77
N PHE A 156 -10.50 10.85 -18.45
CA PHE A 156 -10.41 9.74 -17.50
C PHE A 156 -10.80 10.15 -16.07
N TRP A 157 -10.21 11.22 -15.54
CA TRP A 157 -10.36 11.60 -14.13
C TRP A 157 -11.80 11.97 -13.81
N ARG A 158 -12.43 12.81 -14.63
CA ARG A 158 -13.82 13.25 -14.43
C ARG A 158 -14.81 12.09 -14.52
N THR A 159 -14.59 11.13 -15.42
CA THR A 159 -15.53 10.01 -15.61
C THR A 159 -15.30 8.83 -14.67
N CYS A 160 -14.04 8.48 -14.38
CA CYS A 160 -13.70 7.32 -13.55
C CYS A 160 -13.59 7.66 -12.06
N VAL A 161 -13.07 8.84 -11.72
CA VAL A 161 -12.79 9.23 -10.33
C VAL A 161 -13.93 10.10 -9.80
N LEU A 162 -14.30 11.17 -10.51
CA LEU A 162 -15.40 12.06 -10.11
C LEU A 162 -16.79 11.52 -10.48
N LYS A 163 -16.85 10.45 -11.29
CA LYS A 163 -18.08 9.78 -11.75
C LYS A 163 -19.07 10.73 -12.45
N GLU A 164 -18.54 11.75 -13.14
CA GLU A 164 -19.32 12.66 -13.97
C GLU A 164 -19.82 11.95 -15.24
N PRO A 165 -20.97 12.38 -15.79
CA PRO A 165 -21.56 11.75 -16.96
C PRO A 165 -20.74 12.05 -18.23
N ILE A 166 -20.58 11.02 -19.07
CA ILE A 166 -19.59 10.98 -20.16
C ILE A 166 -19.90 12.02 -21.24
N ASP A 167 -21.18 12.28 -21.50
CA ASP A 167 -21.69 13.26 -22.45
C ASP A 167 -21.36 14.71 -22.02
N GLU A 168 -21.50 15.03 -20.73
CA GLU A 168 -21.11 16.34 -20.18
C GLU A 168 -19.60 16.54 -20.26
N VAL A 169 -18.81 15.51 -19.89
CA VAL A 169 -17.35 15.55 -19.96
C VAL A 169 -16.84 15.66 -21.40
N ALA A 170 -17.46 14.93 -22.33
CA ALA A 170 -17.14 14.98 -23.75
C ALA A 170 -17.33 16.41 -24.31
N THR A 171 -18.48 17.02 -24.03
CA THR A 171 -18.79 18.40 -24.41
C THR A 171 -17.80 19.39 -23.80
N ALA A 172 -17.54 19.28 -22.50
CA ALA A 172 -16.69 20.22 -21.76
C ALA A 172 -15.21 20.20 -22.20
N ILE A 173 -14.68 19.03 -22.59
CA ILE A 173 -13.28 18.87 -23.01
C ILE A 173 -13.14 19.00 -24.55
N GLY A 174 -14.25 19.05 -25.29
CA GLY A 174 -14.24 19.11 -26.76
C GLY A 174 -13.86 17.78 -27.42
N LEU A 175 -14.21 16.65 -26.79
CA LEU A 175 -13.98 15.30 -27.30
C LEU A 175 -15.30 14.65 -27.70
N THR A 176 -15.24 13.67 -28.61
CA THR A 176 -16.38 12.78 -28.86
C THR A 176 -16.52 11.78 -27.71
N ILE A 177 -17.73 11.29 -27.47
CA ILE A 177 -17.99 10.22 -26.49
C ILE A 177 -17.07 9.01 -26.73
N GLY A 178 -16.87 8.63 -28.00
CA GLY A 178 -15.94 7.56 -28.38
C GLY A 178 -14.50 7.84 -27.94
N ASN A 179 -14.01 9.08 -28.10
CA ASN A 179 -12.68 9.47 -27.64
C ASN A 179 -12.57 9.44 -26.10
N VAL A 180 -13.63 9.73 -25.37
CA VAL A 180 -13.66 9.59 -23.91
C VAL A 180 -13.51 8.12 -23.49
N TYR A 181 -14.20 7.20 -24.15
CA TYR A 181 -14.01 5.75 -23.91
C TYR A 181 -12.60 5.28 -24.22
N VAL A 182 -12.02 5.74 -25.33
CA VAL A 182 -10.64 5.43 -25.71
C VAL A 182 -9.65 6.00 -24.67
N ALA A 183 -9.87 7.24 -24.21
CA ALA A 183 -9.07 7.87 -23.16
C ALA A 183 -9.10 7.05 -21.87
N ARG A 184 -10.30 6.65 -21.40
CA ARG A 184 -10.46 5.79 -20.23
C ARG A 184 -9.71 4.49 -20.37
N SER A 185 -9.89 3.79 -21.50
CA SER A 185 -9.24 2.51 -21.75
C SER A 185 -7.72 2.62 -21.74
N ARG A 186 -7.16 3.64 -22.41
CA ARG A 186 -5.70 3.87 -22.47
C ARG A 186 -5.12 4.19 -21.10
N VAL A 187 -5.76 5.07 -20.34
CA VAL A 187 -5.27 5.43 -19.00
C VAL A 187 -5.37 4.24 -18.05
N ILE A 188 -6.48 3.48 -18.06
CA ILE A 188 -6.62 2.27 -17.25
C ILE A 188 -5.58 1.22 -17.63
N ALA A 189 -5.34 1.00 -18.93
CA ALA A 189 -4.33 0.06 -19.39
C ALA A 189 -2.93 0.48 -18.93
N ARG A 190 -2.58 1.77 -19.01
CA ARG A 190 -1.28 2.26 -18.56
C ARG A 190 -1.13 2.22 -17.05
N LEU A 191 -2.17 2.55 -16.28
CA LEU A 191 -2.18 2.39 -14.83
C LEU A 191 -1.94 0.92 -14.45
N ARG A 192 -2.64 -0.01 -15.09
CA ARG A 192 -2.40 -1.45 -14.89
C ARG A 192 -0.98 -1.83 -15.25
N GLN A 193 -0.45 -1.31 -16.34
CA GLN A 193 0.91 -1.59 -16.77
C GLN A 193 1.94 -1.04 -15.78
N VAL A 194 1.79 0.18 -15.25
CA VAL A 194 2.73 0.74 -14.26
C VAL A 194 2.65 -0.01 -12.94
N VAL A 195 1.45 -0.42 -12.52
CA VAL A 195 1.29 -1.33 -11.37
C VAL A 195 1.94 -2.68 -11.66
N GLN A 196 1.77 -3.23 -12.86
CA GLN A 196 2.39 -4.47 -13.28
C GLN A 196 3.91 -4.35 -13.46
N GLU A 197 4.46 -3.25 -13.96
CA GLU A 197 5.90 -3.01 -14.12
C GLU A 197 6.56 -2.88 -12.74
N PHE A 198 5.91 -2.14 -11.84
CA PHE A 198 6.26 -2.16 -10.42
C PHE A 198 6.24 -3.58 -9.85
N GLU A 199 5.32 -4.42 -10.30
CA GLU A 199 5.23 -5.83 -9.90
C GLU A 199 6.17 -6.77 -10.70
N ALA A 200 6.64 -6.41 -11.92
CA ALA A 200 7.26 -7.31 -12.93
C ALA A 200 8.71 -6.96 -13.33
N ASP A 201 9.19 -5.73 -13.16
CA ASP A 201 10.65 -5.41 -13.19
C ASP A 201 11.42 -6.18 -12.09
N HIS A 202 10.70 -6.95 -11.29
CA HIS A 202 11.16 -7.77 -10.19
C HIS A 202 11.22 -9.28 -10.54
N ASP A 203 10.92 -9.69 -11.78
CA ASP A 203 10.98 -11.08 -12.29
C ASP A 203 12.12 -11.34 -13.31
N ALA A 204 12.87 -10.31 -13.73
CA ALA A 204 13.82 -10.40 -14.86
C ALA A 204 15.32 -10.40 -14.47
N LEU A 205 15.66 -10.61 -13.19
CA LEU A 205 17.02 -10.80 -12.68
C LEU A 205 17.06 -11.97 -11.70
#